data_AF-A0A1H4FTV0-F1
#
_entry.id   AF-A0A1H4FTV0-F1
#
_cell.length_a   1.000
_cell.length_b   1.000
_cell.length_c   1.000
_cell.angle_alpha   90.00
_cell.angle_beta   90.00
_cell.angle_gamma   90.00
#
_symmetry.space_group_name_H-M   'P 1'
#
loop_
_entity.id
_entity.type
_entity.pdbx_description
1 polymer ?
#
loop_
_entity_poly.entity_id
_entity_poly.type
_entity_poly.pdbx_seq_one_letter_code
_entity_poly.pdbx_strand_id
1 'polypeptide(L)'
;MSILPTTNELGFFEIRLESIGGLGANLAGKMLAEAGVLGHGLNGSNFSSYGSEKKGTPVKAFIRFCEPEVEIRAHSPIEEPHVIGVFHEALYKTVDVVNGLQADGIVLVNSERDMEAVREELELDHGTLAVVDAMSIAVEENTRINTAMLGALYRVLRFLDVDKMRDVIRETFGKKYPHIVDANIRTFNRGYEEVSFKSYEVPEGAEQKPFERQPSRLGYETQEIGGIISAQANSIAKDLSGSRQGFLPAFEQEKCINCTHCDTVCPDFCFVWEEREDKRGRKQMVLQGIDYQYCKGCLKCVEVCPTSALTEIRETIGYSDEHRVKQTFPYVEGVVK
;
A
#
# COMPACT_ATOMS: atom_id res chain seq x y z
N MET A 1 -20.92 -29.76 5.16
CA MET A 1 -20.75 -28.71 6.19
C MET A 1 -19.94 -27.63 5.53
N SER A 2 -20.40 -26.38 5.61
CA SER A 2 -19.67 -25.24 5.06
C SER A 2 -18.26 -25.19 5.64
N ILE A 3 -17.27 -24.90 4.81
CA ILE A 3 -15.90 -24.61 5.27
C ILE A 3 -15.75 -23.14 5.67
N LEU A 4 -16.70 -22.28 5.32
CA LEU A 4 -16.69 -20.87 5.68
C LEU A 4 -16.99 -20.73 7.18
N PRO A 5 -16.18 -19.95 7.93
CA PRO A 5 -16.34 -19.83 9.38
C PRO A 5 -17.59 -19.02 9.75
N THR A 6 -17.95 -18.05 8.91
CA THR A 6 -19.10 -17.16 9.09
C THR A 6 -19.51 -16.60 7.73
N THR A 7 -20.71 -16.02 7.65
CA THR A 7 -21.23 -15.34 6.46
C THR A 7 -22.18 -14.23 6.88
N ASN A 8 -22.26 -13.16 6.07
CA ASN A 8 -23.30 -12.13 6.23
C ASN A 8 -24.70 -12.65 5.85
N GLU A 9 -25.72 -11.79 5.93
CA GLU A 9 -27.12 -12.12 5.62
C GLU A 9 -27.34 -12.61 4.17
N LEU A 10 -26.43 -12.27 3.26
CA LEU A 10 -26.45 -12.70 1.85
C LEU A 10 -25.72 -14.03 1.63
N GLY A 11 -25.15 -14.63 2.68
CA GLY A 11 -24.38 -15.87 2.62
C GLY A 11 -22.94 -15.69 2.12
N PHE A 12 -22.38 -14.48 2.23
CA PHE A 12 -21.03 -14.16 1.77
C PHE A 12 -20.04 -14.04 2.93
N PHE A 13 -18.86 -14.63 2.76
CA PHE A 13 -17.65 -14.28 3.48
C PHE A 13 -16.86 -13.28 2.65
N GLU A 14 -16.58 -12.11 3.21
CA GLU A 14 -16.12 -10.93 2.47
C GLU A 14 -14.77 -10.45 2.97
N ILE A 15 -13.82 -10.24 2.05
CA ILE A 15 -12.45 -9.81 2.31
C ILE A 15 -12.17 -8.54 1.50
N ARG A 16 -11.58 -7.53 2.15
CA ARG A 16 -11.15 -6.28 1.50
C ARG A 16 -9.64 -6.09 1.65
N LEU A 17 -8.92 -6.02 0.54
CA LEU A 17 -7.49 -5.67 0.55
C LEU A 17 -7.34 -4.19 0.26
N GLU A 18 -6.70 -3.47 1.18
CA GLU A 18 -6.34 -2.07 1.07
C GLU A 18 -4.85 -1.97 0.72
N SER A 19 -4.52 -1.33 -0.41
CA SER A 19 -3.16 -1.33 -0.94
C SER A 19 -2.84 -0.07 -1.71
N ILE A 20 -1.60 0.02 -2.19
CA ILE A 20 -1.13 1.09 -3.07
C ILE A 20 -0.78 0.49 -4.42
N GLY A 21 -1.09 1.22 -5.49
CA GLY A 21 -0.77 0.82 -6.86
C GLY A 21 0.72 0.48 -7.01
N GLY A 22 0.98 -0.78 -7.37
CA GLY A 22 2.35 -1.34 -7.50
C GLY A 22 2.74 -2.35 -6.42
N LEU A 23 1.93 -2.53 -5.37
CA LEU A 23 2.20 -3.47 -4.27
C LEU A 23 1.57 -4.88 -4.46
N GLY A 24 0.77 -5.08 -5.51
CA GLY A 24 0.33 -6.41 -5.95
C GLY A 24 -0.97 -6.94 -5.32
N ALA A 25 -1.77 -6.10 -4.64
CA ALA A 25 -3.04 -6.53 -4.05
C ALA A 25 -4.06 -7.09 -5.06
N ASN A 26 -4.13 -6.55 -6.29
CA ASN A 26 -5.02 -7.10 -7.32
C ASN A 26 -4.65 -8.54 -7.70
N LEU A 27 -3.34 -8.84 -7.79
CA LEU A 27 -2.87 -10.19 -8.07
C LEU A 27 -3.14 -11.11 -6.87
N ALA A 28 -2.90 -10.64 -5.64
CA ALA A 28 -3.22 -11.38 -4.42
C ALA A 28 -4.71 -11.71 -4.32
N GLY A 29 -5.60 -10.74 -4.59
CA GLY A 29 -7.05 -10.95 -4.59
C GLY A 29 -7.50 -11.97 -5.63
N LYS A 30 -6.95 -11.91 -6.85
CA LYS A 30 -7.19 -12.91 -7.88
C LYS A 30 -6.75 -14.31 -7.43
N MET A 31 -5.54 -14.43 -6.88
CA MET A 31 -4.97 -15.69 -6.41
C MET A 31 -5.79 -16.30 -5.26
N LEU A 32 -6.24 -15.47 -4.31
CA LEU A 32 -7.14 -15.89 -3.24
C LEU A 32 -8.46 -16.43 -3.80
N ALA A 33 -9.11 -15.67 -4.67
CA ALA A 33 -10.38 -16.08 -5.27
C ALA A 33 -10.24 -17.38 -6.06
N GLU A 34 -9.18 -17.50 -6.87
CA GLU A 34 -8.88 -18.70 -7.65
C GLU A 34 -8.64 -19.92 -6.75
N ALA A 35 -7.90 -19.77 -5.65
CA ALA A 35 -7.66 -20.85 -4.72
C ALA A 35 -8.91 -21.27 -3.93
N GLY A 36 -9.79 -20.34 -3.57
CA GLY A 36 -11.08 -20.69 -2.95
C GLY A 36 -12.03 -21.38 -3.92
N VAL A 37 -12.16 -20.86 -5.14
CA VAL A 37 -13.10 -21.37 -6.14
C VAL A 37 -12.62 -22.70 -6.75
N LEU A 38 -11.41 -22.72 -7.32
CA LEU A 38 -10.88 -23.92 -7.97
C LEU A 38 -10.35 -24.93 -6.95
N GLY A 39 -9.75 -24.43 -5.87
CA GLY A 39 -9.14 -25.30 -4.86
C GLY A 39 -10.16 -25.92 -3.91
N HIS A 40 -11.18 -25.19 -3.48
CA HIS A 40 -12.14 -25.66 -2.47
C HIS A 40 -13.58 -25.83 -2.97
N GLY A 41 -13.83 -25.53 -4.26
CA GLY A 41 -15.15 -25.67 -4.86
C GLY A 41 -16.15 -24.61 -4.39
N LEU A 42 -15.71 -23.58 -3.67
CA LEU A 42 -16.57 -22.46 -3.27
C LEU A 42 -17.06 -21.70 -4.51
N ASN A 43 -18.21 -21.05 -4.41
CA ASN A 43 -18.54 -19.99 -5.35
C ASN A 43 -17.87 -18.69 -4.87
N GLY A 44 -17.48 -17.80 -5.78
CA GLY A 44 -16.70 -16.64 -5.42
C GLY A 44 -16.65 -15.57 -6.48
N SER A 45 -16.31 -14.36 -6.04
CA SER A 45 -16.14 -13.19 -6.91
C SER A 45 -14.93 -12.39 -6.47
N ASN A 46 -14.21 -11.85 -7.45
CA ASN A 46 -13.10 -10.94 -7.22
C ASN A 46 -13.13 -9.80 -8.22
N PHE A 47 -12.97 -8.58 -7.73
CA PHE A 47 -12.71 -7.41 -8.56
C PHE A 47 -11.93 -6.37 -7.75
N SER A 48 -11.30 -5.43 -8.46
CA SER A 48 -10.52 -4.35 -7.83
C SER A 48 -11.05 -3.00 -8.24
N SER A 49 -10.91 -2.02 -7.34
CA SER A 49 -11.10 -0.61 -7.60
C SER A 49 -9.74 0.09 -7.56
N TYR A 50 -9.43 0.85 -8.60
CA TYR A 50 -8.17 1.60 -8.72
C TYR A 50 -8.39 2.92 -9.43
N GLY A 51 -7.56 3.91 -9.09
CA GLY A 51 -7.55 5.22 -9.74
C GLY A 51 -6.92 5.20 -11.14
N SER A 52 -6.87 6.38 -11.75
CA SER A 52 -6.26 6.58 -13.08
C SER A 52 -4.73 6.43 -13.08
N GLU A 53 -4.11 6.56 -11.91
CA GLU A 53 -2.68 6.57 -11.72
C GLU A 53 -2.08 5.17 -11.86
N LYS A 54 -0.91 5.09 -12.51
CA LYS A 54 -0.21 3.82 -12.73
C LYS A 54 0.44 3.25 -11.46
N LYS A 55 0.80 4.10 -10.50
CA LYS A 55 1.42 3.76 -9.21
C LYS A 55 1.09 4.83 -8.17
N GLY A 56 1.11 4.46 -6.90
CA GLY A 56 1.08 5.41 -5.79
C GLY A 56 -0.30 5.87 -5.34
N THR A 57 -1.38 5.33 -5.92
CA THR A 57 -2.75 5.58 -5.44
C THR A 57 -3.32 4.41 -4.67
N PRO A 58 -4.28 4.67 -3.75
CA PRO A 58 -5.02 3.62 -3.10
C PRO A 58 -5.68 2.68 -4.12
N VAL A 59 -5.51 1.38 -3.89
CA VAL A 59 -6.13 0.29 -4.65
C VAL A 59 -6.86 -0.58 -3.65
N LYS A 60 -8.12 -0.87 -3.94
CA LYS A 60 -8.92 -1.82 -3.17
C LYS A 60 -9.14 -3.09 -3.98
N ALA A 61 -8.96 -4.26 -3.39
CA ALA A 61 -9.41 -5.52 -3.97
C ALA A 61 -10.50 -6.12 -3.09
N PHE A 62 -11.55 -6.59 -3.72
CA PHE A 62 -12.73 -7.14 -3.06
C PHE A 62 -12.86 -8.61 -3.42
N ILE A 63 -12.92 -9.47 -2.41
CA ILE A 63 -13.05 -10.91 -2.58
C ILE A 63 -14.26 -11.39 -1.79
N ARG A 64 -15.14 -12.14 -2.45
CA ARG A 64 -16.30 -12.80 -1.85
C ARG A 64 -16.16 -14.30 -2.01
N PHE A 65 -16.48 -15.03 -0.95
CA PHE A 65 -16.69 -16.47 -0.99
C PHE A 65 -18.09 -16.81 -0.49
N CYS A 66 -18.72 -17.80 -1.09
CA CYS A 66 -19.97 -18.36 -0.64
C CYS A 66 -20.05 -19.85 -0.98
N GLU A 67 -21.06 -20.52 -0.44
CA GLU A 67 -21.32 -21.92 -0.78
C GLU A 67 -21.59 -22.08 -2.30
N PRO A 68 -21.29 -23.26 -2.89
CA PRO A 68 -21.41 -23.49 -4.32
C PRO A 68 -22.81 -23.18 -4.90
N GLU A 69 -23.85 -23.40 -4.10
CA GLU A 69 -25.25 -23.22 -4.49
C GLU A 69 -25.74 -21.77 -4.36
N VAL A 70 -24.96 -20.89 -3.72
CA VAL A 70 -25.33 -19.48 -3.50
C VAL A 70 -24.95 -18.66 -4.72
N GLU A 71 -25.92 -17.94 -5.30
CA GLU A 71 -25.67 -17.05 -6.44
C GLU A 71 -25.16 -15.68 -6.00
N ILE A 72 -24.02 -15.25 -6.53
CA ILE A 72 -23.50 -13.91 -6.29
C ILE A 72 -24.17 -12.91 -7.23
N ARG A 73 -25.17 -12.19 -6.71
CA ARG A 73 -25.85 -11.09 -7.43
C ARG A 73 -25.35 -9.69 -7.01
N ALA A 74 -24.49 -9.62 -6.00
CA ALA A 74 -23.89 -8.38 -5.51
C ALA A 74 -22.59 -8.06 -6.27
N HIS A 75 -22.63 -7.04 -7.13
CA HIS A 75 -21.49 -6.52 -7.87
C HIS A 75 -20.98 -5.16 -7.35
N SER A 76 -21.33 -4.82 -6.11
CA SER A 76 -20.90 -3.60 -5.41
C SER A 76 -19.59 -3.83 -4.63
N PRO A 77 -18.85 -2.75 -4.28
CA PRO A 77 -17.80 -2.78 -3.26
C PRO A 77 -18.22 -3.49 -1.97
N ILE A 78 -17.26 -4.06 -1.25
CA ILE A 78 -17.50 -4.63 0.09
C ILE A 78 -17.46 -3.49 1.10
N GLU A 79 -18.61 -3.24 1.71
CA GLU A 79 -18.80 -2.21 2.73
C GLU A 79 -18.52 -2.79 4.12
N GLU A 80 -18.90 -4.04 4.39
CA GLU A 80 -18.78 -4.72 5.69
C GLU A 80 -17.89 -5.98 5.64
N PRO A 81 -16.56 -5.83 5.54
CA PRO A 81 -15.65 -6.97 5.44
C PRO A 81 -15.49 -7.74 6.76
N HIS A 82 -15.32 -9.06 6.65
CA HIS A 82 -14.92 -9.93 7.76
C HIS A 82 -13.40 -9.89 7.98
N VAL A 83 -12.64 -9.69 6.89
CA VAL A 83 -11.18 -9.58 6.92
C VAL A 83 -10.71 -8.39 6.09
N ILE A 84 -9.83 -7.57 6.65
CA ILE A 84 -9.16 -6.47 5.95
C ILE A 84 -7.66 -6.76 5.88
N GLY A 85 -7.08 -6.69 4.69
CA GLY A 85 -5.62 -6.80 4.50
C GLY A 85 -5.02 -5.47 4.05
N VAL A 86 -4.25 -4.81 4.90
CA VAL A 86 -3.59 -3.53 4.63
C VAL A 86 -2.13 -3.73 4.25
N PHE A 87 -1.78 -3.39 3.01
CA PHE A 87 -0.45 -3.65 2.44
C PHE A 87 0.57 -2.56 2.76
N HIS A 88 0.14 -1.39 3.27
CA HIS A 88 1.04 -0.26 3.52
C HIS A 88 0.44 0.75 4.51
N GLU A 89 1.21 1.16 5.52
CA GLU A 89 0.77 2.07 6.60
C GLU A 89 0.45 3.49 6.12
N ALA A 90 1.13 4.00 5.09
CA ALA A 90 0.82 5.33 4.52
C ALA A 90 -0.67 5.53 4.14
N LEU A 91 -1.42 4.45 3.95
CA LEU A 91 -2.86 4.52 3.70
C LEU A 91 -3.64 5.10 4.89
N TYR A 92 -3.20 4.87 6.13
CA TYR A 92 -3.90 5.31 7.36
C TYR A 92 -4.14 6.82 7.38
N LYS A 93 -3.20 7.58 6.83
CA LYS A 93 -3.25 9.05 6.78
C LYS A 93 -4.25 9.58 5.75
N THR A 94 -4.64 8.76 4.79
CA THR A 94 -5.39 9.20 3.60
C THR A 94 -6.81 8.64 3.56
N VAL A 95 -7.02 7.44 4.10
CA VAL A 95 -8.29 6.73 4.06
C VAL A 95 -8.49 5.95 5.36
N ASP A 96 -9.74 5.89 5.83
CA ASP A 96 -10.11 4.96 6.91
C ASP A 96 -10.09 3.53 6.36
N VAL A 97 -8.98 2.82 6.58
CA VAL A 97 -8.75 1.47 6.04
C VAL A 97 -9.62 0.42 6.72
N VAL A 98 -10.03 0.65 7.98
CA VAL A 98 -10.87 -0.28 8.77
C VAL A 98 -12.37 0.06 8.73
N ASN A 99 -12.77 1.02 7.90
CA ASN A 99 -14.17 1.44 7.73
C ASN A 99 -15.10 0.25 7.40
N GLY A 100 -16.15 0.04 8.19
CA GLY A 100 -17.09 -1.08 8.00
C GLY A 100 -16.62 -2.43 8.55
N LEU A 101 -15.47 -2.52 9.21
CA LEU A 101 -15.01 -3.78 9.79
C LEU A 101 -16.03 -4.31 10.81
N GLN A 102 -16.35 -5.61 10.70
CA GLN A 102 -17.18 -6.31 11.69
C GLN A 102 -16.50 -6.35 13.07
N ALA A 103 -17.31 -6.46 14.14
CA ALA A 103 -16.80 -6.41 15.51
C ALA A 103 -15.77 -7.52 15.83
N ASP A 104 -15.99 -8.73 15.34
CA ASP A 104 -15.06 -9.86 15.46
C ASP A 104 -14.09 -9.96 14.26
N GLY A 105 -14.06 -8.93 13.42
CA GLY A 105 -13.27 -8.87 12.20
C GLY A 105 -11.77 -8.94 12.44
N ILE A 106 -11.05 -9.31 11.39
CA ILE A 106 -9.59 -9.47 11.41
C ILE A 106 -8.94 -8.42 10.51
N VAL A 107 -8.00 -7.66 11.05
CA VAL A 107 -7.16 -6.73 10.29
C VAL A 107 -5.75 -7.29 10.21
N LEU A 108 -5.28 -7.59 9.01
CA LEU A 108 -3.89 -7.92 8.73
C LEU A 108 -3.15 -6.70 8.20
N VAL A 109 -2.03 -6.35 8.81
CA VAL A 109 -1.24 -5.18 8.47
C VAL A 109 0.18 -5.57 8.09
N ASN A 110 0.67 -4.99 6.98
CA ASN A 110 2.10 -4.93 6.70
C ASN A 110 2.77 -3.82 7.52
N SER A 111 3.55 -4.18 8.54
CA SER A 111 4.25 -3.23 9.42
C SER A 111 5.45 -3.91 10.11
N GLU A 112 6.51 -3.13 10.35
CA GLU A 112 7.62 -3.50 11.23
C GLU A 112 7.45 -2.95 12.68
N ARG A 113 6.35 -2.25 12.96
CA ARG A 113 6.09 -1.58 14.24
C ARG A 113 5.42 -2.52 15.24
N ASP A 114 5.46 -2.12 16.51
CA ASP A 114 4.72 -2.79 17.57
C ASP A 114 3.20 -2.74 17.33
N MET A 115 2.52 -3.83 17.68
CA MET A 115 1.07 -3.96 17.48
C MET A 115 0.25 -2.89 18.17
N GLU A 116 0.64 -2.41 19.36
CA GLU A 116 -0.13 -1.35 20.03
C GLU A 116 -0.04 -0.03 19.27
N ALA A 117 1.13 0.29 18.72
CA ALA A 117 1.28 1.49 17.89
C ALA A 117 0.43 1.42 16.62
N VAL A 118 0.36 0.24 15.98
CA VAL A 118 -0.51 0.01 14.82
C VAL A 118 -1.99 0.10 15.21
N ARG A 119 -2.37 -0.51 16.34
CA ARG A 119 -3.74 -0.49 16.85
C ARG A 119 -4.24 0.93 17.13
N GLU A 120 -3.41 1.75 17.79
CA GLU A 120 -3.74 3.14 18.11
C GLU A 120 -3.99 3.96 16.83
N GLU A 121 -3.15 3.83 15.80
CA GLU A 121 -3.34 4.56 14.54
C GLU A 121 -4.53 4.08 13.72
N LEU A 122 -4.90 2.80 13.85
CA LEU A 122 -6.10 2.25 13.21
C LEU A 122 -7.38 2.54 13.98
N GLU A 123 -7.28 3.09 15.20
CA GLU A 123 -8.40 3.27 16.13
C GLU A 123 -9.18 1.95 16.31
N LEU A 124 -8.45 0.83 16.44
CA LEU A 124 -9.03 -0.51 16.54
C LEU A 124 -9.32 -0.87 18.00
N ASP A 125 -10.59 -0.73 18.41
CA ASP A 125 -11.01 -1.00 19.78
C ASP A 125 -11.08 -2.50 20.12
N HIS A 126 -11.62 -3.31 19.20
CA HIS A 126 -11.94 -4.72 19.38
C HIS A 126 -11.68 -5.54 18.09
N GLY A 127 -11.75 -6.87 18.17
CA GLY A 127 -11.45 -7.77 17.06
C GLY A 127 -10.03 -8.34 17.10
N THR A 128 -9.49 -8.77 15.96
CA THR A 128 -8.13 -9.35 15.89
C THR A 128 -7.22 -8.54 14.97
N LEU A 129 -6.06 -8.14 15.51
CA LEU A 129 -4.98 -7.53 14.74
C LEU A 129 -3.91 -8.59 14.44
N ALA A 130 -3.54 -8.69 13.17
CA ALA A 130 -2.41 -9.47 12.70
C ALA A 130 -1.38 -8.54 12.06
N VAL A 131 -0.10 -8.75 12.35
CA VAL A 131 1.00 -7.92 11.83
C VAL A 131 2.09 -8.81 11.24
N VAL A 132 2.58 -8.42 10.07
CA VAL A 132 3.71 -9.07 9.38
C VAL A 132 4.61 -8.01 8.74
N ASP A 133 5.92 -8.17 8.83
CA ASP A 133 6.88 -7.33 8.11
C ASP A 133 7.09 -7.88 6.68
N ALA A 134 6.07 -7.73 5.85
CA ALA A 134 6.10 -8.22 4.48
C ALA A 134 7.11 -7.46 3.61
N MET A 135 7.46 -6.22 3.97
CA MET A 135 8.47 -5.44 3.25
C MET A 135 9.86 -6.05 3.44
N SER A 136 10.29 -6.29 4.68
CA SER A 136 11.59 -6.88 4.97
C SER A 136 11.74 -8.27 4.37
N ILE A 137 10.72 -9.12 4.53
CA ILE A 137 10.71 -10.46 3.92
C ILE A 137 10.89 -10.36 2.41
N ALA A 138 10.16 -9.45 1.74
CA ALA A 138 10.23 -9.32 0.29
C ALA A 138 11.60 -8.80 -0.19
N VAL A 139 12.20 -7.86 0.54
CA VAL A 139 13.55 -7.33 0.25
C VAL A 139 14.60 -8.42 0.37
N GLU A 140 14.59 -9.19 1.47
CA GLU A 140 15.56 -10.26 1.73
C GLU A 140 15.47 -11.41 0.72
N GLU A 141 14.25 -11.80 0.34
CA GLU A 141 14.02 -12.87 -0.63
C GLU A 141 14.08 -12.40 -2.09
N ASN A 142 14.28 -11.10 -2.34
CA ASN A 142 14.24 -10.47 -3.66
C ASN A 142 12.93 -10.76 -4.42
N THR A 143 11.81 -10.56 -3.74
CA THR A 143 10.45 -10.78 -4.25
C THR A 143 9.58 -9.53 -4.08
N ARG A 144 8.26 -9.69 -4.12
CA ARG A 144 7.26 -8.63 -3.97
C ARG A 144 6.45 -8.87 -2.70
N ILE A 145 6.03 -7.79 -2.04
CA ILE A 145 5.33 -7.86 -0.75
C ILE A 145 4.01 -8.65 -0.80
N ASN A 146 3.36 -8.71 -1.97
CA ASN A 146 2.09 -9.41 -2.11
C ASN A 146 2.19 -10.90 -1.78
N THR A 147 3.35 -11.53 -2.01
CA THR A 147 3.53 -12.95 -1.73
C THR A 147 3.63 -13.21 -0.22
N ALA A 148 4.32 -12.33 0.53
CA ALA A 148 4.38 -12.41 1.99
C ALA A 148 3.02 -12.09 2.62
N MET A 149 2.34 -11.05 2.14
CA MET A 149 0.98 -10.73 2.58
C MET A 149 0.00 -11.87 2.29
N LEU A 150 0.13 -12.54 1.15
CA LEU A 150 -0.69 -13.70 0.83
C LEU A 150 -0.45 -14.86 1.81
N GLY A 151 0.81 -15.12 2.18
CA GLY A 151 1.15 -16.08 3.23
C GLY A 151 0.47 -15.77 4.56
N ALA A 152 0.56 -14.52 5.00
CA ALA A 152 -0.09 -14.07 6.23
C ALA A 152 -1.63 -14.14 6.15
N LEU A 153 -2.23 -13.80 5.00
CA LEU A 153 -3.67 -13.97 4.76
C LEU A 153 -4.10 -15.44 4.87
N TYR A 154 -3.29 -16.40 4.42
CA TYR A 154 -3.59 -17.82 4.59
C TYR A 154 -3.51 -18.30 6.04
N ARG A 155 -2.73 -17.62 6.88
CA ARG A 155 -2.70 -17.89 8.32
C ARG A 155 -3.95 -17.35 9.03
N VAL A 156 -4.51 -16.25 8.53
CA VAL A 156 -5.79 -15.68 8.95
C VAL A 156 -6.96 -16.55 8.47
N LEU A 157 -6.97 -16.89 7.18
CA LEU A 157 -8.02 -17.64 6.48
C LEU A 157 -7.82 -19.15 6.64
N ARG A 158 -7.93 -19.65 7.87
CA ARG A 158 -7.62 -21.05 8.22
C ARG A 158 -8.47 -22.11 7.50
N PHE A 159 -9.59 -21.71 6.91
CA PHE A 159 -10.43 -22.59 6.11
C PHE A 159 -9.87 -22.87 4.70
N LEU A 160 -8.88 -22.08 4.25
CA LEU A 160 -8.18 -22.30 2.99
C LEU A 160 -6.93 -23.16 3.20
N ASP A 161 -6.80 -24.16 2.32
CA ASP A 161 -5.63 -25.04 2.23
C ASP A 161 -4.39 -24.30 1.70
N VAL A 162 -3.38 -24.22 2.55
CA VAL A 162 -2.09 -23.60 2.29
C VAL A 162 -1.29 -24.32 1.19
N ASP A 163 -1.42 -25.64 1.06
CA ASP A 163 -0.66 -26.41 0.07
C ASP A 163 -1.17 -26.14 -1.34
N LYS A 164 -2.49 -26.02 -1.50
CA LYS A 164 -3.10 -25.61 -2.78
C LYS A 164 -2.63 -24.22 -3.21
N MET A 165 -2.45 -23.29 -2.28
CA MET A 165 -1.91 -21.97 -2.61
C MET A 165 -0.46 -22.05 -3.08
N ARG A 166 0.36 -22.91 -2.49
CA ARG A 166 1.73 -23.14 -2.98
C ARG A 166 1.71 -23.62 -4.43
N ASP A 167 0.76 -24.48 -4.79
CA ASP A 167 0.60 -24.94 -6.18
C ASP A 167 0.13 -23.82 -7.12
N VAL A 168 -0.84 -23.00 -6.71
CA VAL A 168 -1.27 -21.82 -7.49
C VAL A 168 -0.11 -20.84 -7.70
N ILE A 169 0.76 -20.62 -6.71
CA ILE A 169 1.99 -19.80 -6.86
C ILE A 169 2.92 -20.43 -7.91
N ARG A 170 3.16 -21.74 -7.83
CA ARG A 170 4.00 -22.46 -8.81
C ARG A 170 3.43 -22.36 -10.23
N GLU A 171 2.13 -22.50 -10.42
CA GLU A 171 1.51 -22.40 -11.74
C GLU A 171 1.56 -20.97 -12.29
N THR A 172 1.27 -19.99 -11.43
CA THR A 172 1.23 -18.56 -11.80
C THR A 172 2.60 -18.08 -12.28
N PHE A 173 3.66 -18.40 -11.54
CA PHE A 173 5.01 -17.94 -11.86
C PHE A 173 5.80 -18.92 -12.73
N GLY A 174 5.53 -20.22 -12.63
CA GLY A 174 6.32 -21.27 -13.28
C GLY A 174 6.32 -21.23 -14.80
N LYS A 175 5.25 -20.73 -15.43
CA LYS A 175 5.21 -20.59 -16.90
C LYS A 175 6.07 -19.45 -17.42
N LYS A 176 6.08 -18.30 -16.73
CA LYS A 176 6.67 -17.05 -17.24
C LYS A 176 8.00 -16.69 -16.57
N TYR A 177 8.16 -17.05 -15.31
CA TYR A 177 9.31 -16.71 -14.47
C TYR A 177 9.70 -17.90 -13.56
N PRO A 178 10.26 -19.00 -14.10
CA PRO A 178 10.61 -20.18 -13.29
C PRO A 178 11.62 -19.86 -12.18
N HIS A 179 12.58 -18.97 -12.45
CA HIS A 179 13.68 -18.63 -11.54
C HIS A 179 13.24 -17.90 -10.26
N ILE A 180 12.02 -17.34 -10.22
CA ILE A 180 11.51 -16.65 -9.01
C ILE A 180 10.53 -17.51 -8.21
N VAL A 181 10.17 -18.72 -8.68
CA VAL A 181 9.17 -19.56 -8.02
C VAL A 181 9.60 -19.92 -6.60
N ASP A 182 10.80 -20.47 -6.43
CA ASP A 182 11.29 -20.90 -5.12
C ASP A 182 11.42 -19.73 -4.15
N ALA A 183 11.87 -18.57 -4.63
CA ALA A 183 11.92 -17.35 -3.83
C ALA A 183 10.51 -16.94 -3.37
N ASN A 184 9.52 -16.94 -4.27
CA ASN A 184 8.14 -16.63 -3.89
C ASN A 184 7.55 -17.65 -2.92
N ILE A 185 7.88 -18.94 -3.04
CA ILE A 185 7.43 -19.95 -2.08
C ILE A 185 8.04 -19.71 -0.70
N ARG A 186 9.33 -19.36 -0.61
CA ARG A 186 9.95 -18.99 0.67
C ARG A 186 9.30 -17.74 1.25
N THR A 187 9.12 -16.69 0.46
CA THR A 187 8.41 -15.45 0.87
C THR A 187 7.01 -15.75 1.40
N PHE A 188 6.25 -16.61 0.73
CA PHE A 188 4.91 -17.03 1.16
C PHE A 188 4.95 -17.76 2.50
N ASN A 189 5.86 -18.73 2.65
CA ASN A 189 6.01 -19.47 3.90
C ASN A 189 6.42 -18.56 5.06
N ARG A 190 7.40 -17.66 4.84
CA ARG A 190 7.81 -16.65 5.81
C ARG A 190 6.64 -15.77 6.23
N GLY A 191 5.85 -15.27 5.27
CA GLY A 191 4.63 -14.53 5.60
C GLY A 191 3.61 -15.31 6.43
N TYR A 192 3.46 -16.62 6.19
CA TYR A 192 2.56 -17.51 6.95
C TYR A 192 3.07 -17.84 8.36
N GLU A 193 4.39 -17.90 8.54
CA GLU A 193 5.06 -18.31 9.77
C GLU A 193 5.40 -17.14 10.70
N GLU A 194 5.80 -15.99 10.14
CA GLU A 194 6.27 -14.80 10.87
C GLU A 194 5.13 -13.85 11.25
N VAL A 195 3.92 -14.05 10.73
CA VAL A 195 2.76 -13.25 11.13
C VAL A 195 2.41 -13.47 12.60
N SER A 196 2.23 -12.36 13.30
CA SER A 196 1.93 -12.30 14.72
C SER A 196 0.48 -11.85 14.93
N PHE A 197 -0.16 -12.29 16.02
CA PHE A 197 -1.57 -12.03 16.29
C PHE A 197 -1.78 -11.46 17.69
N LYS A 198 -2.73 -10.54 17.82
CA LYS A 198 -3.30 -10.09 19.08
C LYS A 198 -4.81 -9.91 18.93
N SER A 199 -5.55 -10.60 19.78
CA SER A 199 -7.01 -10.47 19.85
C SER A 199 -7.38 -9.59 21.02
N TYR A 200 -8.35 -8.72 20.79
CA TYR A 200 -8.92 -7.81 21.76
C TYR A 200 -10.34 -8.28 22.07
N GLU A 201 -10.71 -8.29 23.34
CA GLU A 201 -12.04 -8.74 23.76
C GLU A 201 -13.12 -7.92 23.05
N VAL A 202 -14.09 -8.61 22.47
CA VAL A 202 -15.27 -8.00 21.85
C VAL A 202 -16.33 -7.89 22.94
N PRO A 203 -16.71 -6.68 23.39
CA PRO A 203 -17.76 -6.52 24.38
C PRO A 203 -19.08 -7.17 23.94
N GLU A 204 -19.86 -7.67 24.90
CA GLU A 204 -21.18 -8.22 24.59
C GLU A 204 -22.09 -7.10 24.05
N GLY A 205 -22.56 -7.26 22.81
CA GLY A 205 -23.32 -6.23 22.09
C GLY A 205 -22.47 -5.16 21.40
N ALA A 206 -21.16 -5.38 21.24
CA ALA A 206 -20.33 -4.52 20.41
C ALA A 206 -20.88 -4.44 18.99
N GLU A 207 -21.19 -3.23 18.54
CA GLU A 207 -21.64 -2.97 17.19
C GLU A 207 -20.43 -2.88 16.25
N GLN A 208 -20.62 -3.33 15.01
CA GLN A 208 -19.62 -3.17 13.95
C GLN A 208 -19.28 -1.69 13.74
N LYS A 209 -18.06 -1.38 13.28
CA LYS A 209 -17.74 -0.01 12.86
C LYS A 209 -18.66 0.31 11.69
N PRO A 210 -19.55 1.33 11.78
CA PRO A 210 -20.50 1.60 10.72
C PRO A 210 -19.75 1.94 9.43
N PHE A 211 -20.23 1.42 8.30
CA PHE A 211 -19.67 1.83 7.03
C PHE A 211 -20.06 3.27 6.71
N GLU A 212 -19.08 4.16 6.65
CA GLU A 212 -19.29 5.55 6.28
C GLU A 212 -18.77 5.83 4.87
N ARG A 213 -19.70 6.04 3.93
CA ARG A 213 -19.33 6.50 2.60
C ARG A 213 -18.95 7.98 2.67
N GLN A 214 -17.70 8.30 2.29
CA GLN A 214 -17.29 9.69 2.15
C GLN A 214 -18.19 10.41 1.12
N PRO A 215 -18.88 11.49 1.50
CA PRO A 215 -19.74 12.21 0.58
C PRO A 215 -18.90 12.89 -0.51
N SER A 216 -19.41 12.89 -1.74
CA SER A 216 -18.79 13.66 -2.80
C SER A 216 -18.92 15.15 -2.48
N ARG A 217 -17.82 15.91 -2.59
CA ARG A 217 -17.81 17.36 -2.35
C ARG A 217 -18.83 18.11 -3.21
N LEU A 218 -19.08 17.59 -4.41
CA LEU A 218 -20.09 18.09 -5.34
C LEU A 218 -21.14 17.00 -5.57
N GLY A 219 -22.41 17.40 -5.59
CA GLY A 219 -23.56 16.57 -5.94
C GLY A 219 -24.27 17.13 -7.18
N TYR A 220 -25.38 16.52 -7.59
CA TYR A 220 -26.08 16.96 -8.81
C TYR A 220 -26.58 18.42 -8.75
N GLU A 221 -26.91 18.93 -7.55
CA GLU A 221 -27.33 20.32 -7.33
C GLU A 221 -26.16 21.29 -7.20
N THR A 222 -25.01 20.82 -6.70
CA THR A 222 -23.84 21.64 -6.41
C THR A 222 -22.71 21.47 -7.42
N GLN A 223 -22.93 20.70 -8.49
CA GLN A 223 -21.92 20.53 -9.53
C GLN A 223 -21.60 21.87 -10.18
N GLU A 224 -20.31 22.13 -10.33
CA GLU A 224 -19.84 23.32 -11.00
C GLU A 224 -20.19 23.29 -12.49
N ILE A 225 -20.29 24.47 -13.09
CA ILE A 225 -20.37 24.58 -14.56
C ILE A 225 -19.10 23.93 -15.15
N GLY A 226 -19.28 23.10 -16.18
CA GLY A 226 -18.18 22.35 -16.78
C GLY A 226 -16.98 23.23 -17.16
N GLY A 227 -15.77 22.73 -16.89
CA GLY A 227 -14.51 23.45 -17.14
C GLY A 227 -13.96 24.22 -15.94
N ILE A 228 -14.69 24.31 -14.82
CA ILE A 228 -14.17 24.88 -13.57
C ILE A 228 -13.24 23.87 -12.88
N ILE A 229 -12.00 24.28 -12.64
CA ILE A 229 -11.04 23.54 -11.80
C ILE A 229 -11.15 24.14 -10.39
N SER A 230 -11.92 23.51 -9.50
CA SER A 230 -12.15 24.01 -8.13
C SER A 230 -11.00 23.72 -7.14
N ALA A 231 -10.06 22.87 -7.53
CA ALA A 231 -8.86 22.52 -6.76
C ALA A 231 -7.60 22.81 -7.58
N GLN A 232 -7.25 24.10 -7.74
CA GLN A 232 -6.03 24.48 -8.45
C GLN A 232 -4.78 24.15 -7.62
N ALA A 233 -3.64 23.94 -8.29
CA ALA A 233 -2.33 23.70 -7.65
C ALA A 233 -2.28 22.51 -6.65
N ASN A 234 -3.21 21.56 -6.73
CA ASN A 234 -3.29 20.44 -5.78
C ASN A 234 -2.10 19.46 -5.83
N SER A 235 -1.25 19.55 -6.87
CA SER A 235 -0.05 18.71 -6.99
C SER A 235 0.93 18.92 -5.84
N ILE A 236 0.91 20.07 -5.16
CA ILE A 236 1.73 20.36 -3.97
C ILE A 236 1.35 19.48 -2.76
N ALA A 237 0.11 19.02 -2.71
CA ALA A 237 -0.40 18.19 -1.61
C ALA A 237 -0.20 16.69 -1.89
N LYS A 238 0.36 16.34 -3.06
CA LYS A 238 0.54 14.95 -3.46
C LYS A 238 1.68 14.33 -2.67
N ASP A 239 1.38 13.23 -1.98
CA ASP A 239 2.36 12.37 -1.34
C ASP A 239 2.53 11.08 -2.17
N LEU A 240 3.75 10.81 -2.57
CA LEU A 240 4.17 9.65 -3.36
C LEU A 240 4.97 8.64 -2.52
N SER A 241 5.12 8.88 -1.22
CA SER A 241 5.88 8.05 -0.30
C SER A 241 5.53 6.56 -0.39
N GLY A 242 4.24 6.24 -0.38
CA GLY A 242 3.75 4.86 -0.51
C GLY A 242 4.02 4.18 -1.86
N SER A 243 4.60 4.88 -2.84
CA SER A 243 5.05 4.27 -4.11
C SER A 243 6.40 3.56 -3.98
N ARG A 244 7.15 3.84 -2.90
CA ARG A 244 8.48 3.27 -2.67
C ARG A 244 8.39 1.76 -2.40
N GLN A 245 9.48 1.07 -2.72
CA GLN A 245 9.58 -0.39 -2.62
C GLN A 245 10.71 -0.79 -1.68
N GLY A 246 10.79 -0.11 -0.52
CA GLY A 246 11.80 -0.37 0.51
C GLY A 246 13.14 0.35 0.29
N PHE A 247 13.27 1.17 -0.74
CA PHE A 247 14.51 1.90 -1.05
C PHE A 247 14.25 3.34 -1.48
N LEU A 248 15.20 4.21 -1.16
CA LEU A 248 15.22 5.61 -1.56
C LEU A 248 16.67 6.11 -1.74
N PRO A 249 16.91 7.22 -2.46
CA PRO A 249 18.24 7.78 -2.59
C PRO A 249 18.62 8.57 -1.33
N ALA A 250 19.79 8.32 -0.74
CA ALA A 250 20.41 9.21 0.24
C ALA A 250 21.25 10.27 -0.47
N PHE A 251 21.28 11.50 0.04
CA PHE A 251 22.02 12.61 -0.56
C PHE A 251 23.12 13.16 0.36
N GLU A 252 24.35 13.23 -0.16
CA GLU A 252 25.53 13.77 0.53
C GLU A 252 26.00 15.07 -0.13
N GLN A 253 25.69 16.21 0.50
CA GLN A 253 25.98 17.54 -0.04
C GLN A 253 27.46 17.75 -0.39
N GLU A 254 28.37 17.25 0.45
CA GLU A 254 29.82 17.48 0.31
C GLU A 254 30.42 16.87 -0.97
N LYS A 255 29.79 15.80 -1.48
CA LYS A 255 30.19 15.12 -2.73
C LYS A 255 29.50 15.71 -3.96
N CYS A 256 28.50 16.57 -3.79
CA CYS A 256 27.68 17.09 -4.87
C CYS A 256 28.40 18.20 -5.65
N ILE A 257 28.48 18.05 -6.97
CA ILE A 257 29.05 19.05 -7.88
C ILE A 257 28.00 19.92 -8.59
N ASN A 258 26.73 19.84 -8.19
CA ASN A 258 25.61 20.64 -8.75
C ASN A 258 25.43 20.48 -10.28
N CYS A 259 25.70 19.28 -10.83
CA CYS A 259 25.68 19.01 -12.28
C CYS A 259 24.28 18.77 -12.90
N THR A 260 23.21 18.82 -12.10
CA THR A 260 21.80 18.64 -12.50
C THR A 260 21.41 17.30 -13.17
N HIS A 261 22.32 16.32 -13.29
CA HIS A 261 22.00 15.00 -13.86
C HIS A 261 20.86 14.29 -13.11
N CYS A 262 20.89 14.33 -11.78
CA CYS A 262 19.86 13.74 -10.93
C CYS A 262 18.46 14.31 -11.20
N ASP A 263 18.38 15.63 -11.42
CA ASP A 263 17.12 16.34 -11.68
C ASP A 263 16.61 16.08 -13.10
N THR A 264 17.51 16.03 -14.08
CA THR A 264 17.18 15.75 -15.49
C THR A 264 16.51 14.38 -15.66
N VAL A 265 16.91 13.39 -14.86
CA VAL A 265 16.32 12.04 -14.91
C VAL A 265 15.17 11.83 -13.94
N CYS A 266 14.93 12.78 -13.03
CA CYS A 266 13.89 12.65 -12.02
C CYS A 266 12.51 12.80 -12.69
N PRO A 267 11.67 11.76 -12.69
CA PRO A 267 10.35 11.84 -13.33
C PRO A 267 9.35 12.72 -12.56
N ASP A 268 9.66 13.09 -11.32
CA ASP A 268 8.75 13.80 -10.40
C ASP A 268 9.38 15.08 -9.82
N PHE A 269 10.54 15.53 -10.34
CA PHE A 269 11.21 16.78 -9.94
C PHE A 269 11.36 16.95 -8.42
N CYS A 270 11.87 15.92 -7.76
CA CYS A 270 11.97 15.87 -6.30
C CYS A 270 13.12 16.70 -5.73
N PHE A 271 14.04 17.22 -6.55
CA PHE A 271 15.23 17.90 -6.09
C PHE A 271 14.96 19.38 -5.82
N VAL A 272 15.43 19.88 -4.68
CA VAL A 272 15.24 21.27 -4.26
C VAL A 272 16.52 22.05 -4.51
N TRP A 273 16.43 23.08 -5.35
CA TRP A 273 17.56 23.91 -5.76
C TRP A 273 17.39 25.33 -5.25
N GLU A 274 18.49 25.96 -4.84
CA GLU A 274 18.51 27.35 -4.38
C GLU A 274 19.65 28.13 -5.06
N GLU A 275 19.39 29.38 -5.47
CA GLU A 275 20.44 30.29 -5.95
C GLU A 275 21.30 30.76 -4.77
N ARG A 276 22.60 30.50 -4.82
CA ARG A 276 23.56 30.95 -3.81
C ARG A 276 24.78 31.61 -4.47
N GLU A 277 25.41 32.51 -3.75
CA GLU A 277 26.68 33.12 -4.17
C GLU A 277 27.86 32.25 -3.73
N ASP A 278 28.81 32.02 -4.64
CA ASP A 278 30.08 31.41 -4.30
C ASP A 278 30.98 32.39 -3.50
N LYS A 279 32.13 31.91 -3.02
CA LYS A 279 33.12 32.75 -2.31
C LYS A 279 33.65 33.94 -3.13
N ARG A 280 33.33 34.02 -4.42
CA ARG A 280 33.72 35.09 -5.35
C ARG A 280 32.52 35.97 -5.75
N GLY A 281 31.36 35.83 -5.10
CA GLY A 281 30.15 36.60 -5.38
C GLY A 281 29.42 36.18 -6.66
N ARG A 282 29.77 35.04 -7.27
CA ARG A 282 29.08 34.54 -8.47
C ARG A 282 27.87 33.73 -8.04
N LYS A 283 26.71 34.07 -8.59
CA LYS A 283 25.47 33.33 -8.39
C LYS A 283 25.52 31.98 -9.11
N GLN A 284 25.15 30.92 -8.41
CA GLN A 284 25.01 29.57 -8.96
C GLN A 284 23.86 28.84 -8.28
N MET A 285 23.22 27.91 -9.00
CA MET A 285 22.26 27.01 -8.39
C MET A 285 22.99 25.94 -7.58
N VAL A 286 22.55 25.76 -6.34
CA VAL A 286 23.08 24.75 -5.42
C VAL A 286 21.95 23.82 -5.03
N LEU A 287 22.16 22.52 -5.25
CA LEU A 287 21.24 21.49 -4.81
C LEU A 287 21.24 21.48 -3.28
N GLN A 288 20.07 21.63 -2.65
CA GLN A 288 19.91 21.60 -1.20
C GLN A 288 19.54 20.21 -0.69
N GLY A 289 18.80 19.43 -1.49
CA GLY A 289 18.42 18.08 -1.13
C GLY A 289 17.21 17.58 -1.88
N ILE A 290 16.47 16.67 -1.25
CA ILE A 290 15.36 15.94 -1.87
C ILE A 290 14.10 16.18 -1.06
N ASP A 291 13.03 16.55 -1.75
CA ASP A 291 11.69 16.49 -1.19
C ASP A 291 11.14 15.07 -1.34
N TYR A 292 11.32 14.26 -0.30
CA TYR A 292 10.90 12.85 -0.29
C TYR A 292 9.39 12.65 -0.35
N GLN A 293 8.57 13.70 -0.17
CA GLN A 293 7.13 13.61 -0.41
C GLN A 293 6.84 13.23 -1.87
N TYR A 294 7.65 13.70 -2.82
CA TYR A 294 7.45 13.40 -4.24
C TYR A 294 8.30 12.22 -4.73
N CYS A 295 9.23 11.74 -3.91
CA CYS A 295 10.16 10.70 -4.31
C CYS A 295 9.53 9.31 -4.28
N LYS A 296 9.44 8.69 -5.46
CA LYS A 296 8.94 7.31 -5.66
C LYS A 296 9.98 6.22 -5.39
N GLY A 297 11.23 6.56 -5.05
CA GLY A 297 12.29 5.56 -4.85
C GLY A 297 12.65 4.80 -6.14
N CYS A 298 12.62 5.45 -7.30
CA CYS A 298 12.97 4.81 -8.58
C CYS A 298 14.48 4.72 -8.85
N LEU A 299 15.29 5.42 -8.05
CA LEU A 299 16.76 5.37 -8.00
C LEU A 299 17.53 5.73 -9.28
N LYS A 300 16.85 6.17 -10.35
CA LYS A 300 17.51 6.71 -11.56
C LYS A 300 18.53 7.80 -11.27
N CYS A 301 18.27 8.61 -10.25
CA CYS A 301 19.17 9.68 -9.81
C CYS A 301 20.49 9.16 -9.22
N VAL A 302 20.48 7.98 -8.58
CA VAL A 302 21.67 7.27 -8.09
C VAL A 302 22.49 6.77 -9.27
N GLU A 303 21.83 6.14 -10.25
CA GLU A 303 22.49 5.58 -11.45
C GLU A 303 23.27 6.62 -12.26
N VAL A 304 22.76 7.85 -12.36
CA VAL A 304 23.40 8.91 -13.15
C VAL A 304 24.35 9.81 -12.37
N CYS A 305 24.48 9.62 -11.04
CA CYS A 305 25.30 10.50 -10.22
C CYS A 305 26.80 10.26 -10.49
N PRO A 306 27.56 11.23 -11.04
CA PRO A 306 28.95 11.00 -11.44
C PRO A 306 29.93 11.00 -10.26
N THR A 307 29.50 11.47 -9.08
CA THR A 307 30.34 11.63 -7.88
C THR A 307 29.91 10.75 -6.71
N SER A 308 28.91 9.90 -6.91
CA SER A 308 28.30 9.10 -5.83
C SER A 308 27.81 9.95 -4.64
N ALA A 309 27.41 11.20 -4.90
CA ALA A 309 26.70 12.05 -3.94
C ALA A 309 25.27 11.57 -3.66
N LEU A 310 24.76 10.68 -4.51
CA LEU A 310 23.51 9.97 -4.31
C LEU A 310 23.82 8.48 -4.22
N THR A 311 23.31 7.82 -3.18
CA THR A 311 23.48 6.37 -2.98
C THR A 311 22.13 5.72 -2.71
N GLU A 312 21.97 4.46 -3.12
CA GLU A 312 20.82 3.65 -2.72
C GLU A 312 20.93 3.30 -1.24
N ILE A 313 19.85 3.50 -0.49
CA ILE A 313 19.72 3.01 0.87
C ILE A 313 18.37 2.34 1.07
N ARG A 314 18.33 1.40 2.02
CA ARG A 314 17.06 0.86 2.52
C ARG A 314 16.29 1.96 3.22
N GLU A 315 15.02 2.08 2.88
CA GLU A 315 14.10 2.98 3.56
C GLU A 315 13.85 2.45 4.98
N THR A 316 14.08 3.31 5.97
CA THR A 316 13.73 3.07 7.37
C THR A 316 12.69 4.10 7.80
N ILE A 317 11.90 3.75 8.81
CA ILE A 317 10.92 4.68 9.40
C ILE A 317 11.62 6.00 9.79
N GLY A 318 11.00 7.12 9.45
CA GLY A 318 11.46 8.47 9.80
C GLY A 318 12.54 9.06 8.90
N TYR A 319 13.35 8.25 8.21
CA TYR A 319 14.49 8.75 7.43
C TYR A 319 14.07 9.81 6.40
N SER A 320 13.00 9.54 5.64
CA SER A 320 12.52 10.43 4.59
C SER A 320 11.99 11.75 5.13
N ASP A 321 11.47 11.77 6.35
CA ASP A 321 10.94 12.98 6.99
C ASP A 321 12.07 13.82 7.59
N GLU A 322 13.04 13.18 8.24
CA GLU A 322 14.22 13.83 8.84
C GLU A 322 15.14 14.48 7.80
N HIS A 323 15.34 13.82 6.66
CA HIS A 323 16.24 14.30 5.59
C HIS A 323 15.50 15.07 4.49
N ARG A 324 14.21 15.36 4.70
CA ARG A 324 13.38 16.08 3.73
C ARG A 324 13.82 17.53 3.59
N VAL A 325 14.10 17.94 2.36
CA VAL A 325 14.14 19.36 2.00
C VAL A 325 12.84 19.67 1.28
N LYS A 326 11.99 20.53 1.87
CA LYS A 326 10.68 20.86 1.29
C LYS A 326 10.84 21.75 0.05
N GLN A 327 10.10 21.43 -1.01
CA GLN A 327 9.88 22.36 -2.11
C GLN A 327 9.17 23.62 -1.59
N THR A 328 9.56 24.79 -2.09
CA THR A 328 8.92 26.07 -1.78
C THR A 328 8.07 26.51 -2.97
N PHE A 329 6.78 26.79 -2.72
CA PHE A 329 5.84 27.24 -3.76
C PHE A 329 5.39 28.68 -3.46
N PRO A 330 6.21 29.70 -3.79
CA PRO A 330 5.98 31.08 -3.35
C PRO A 330 4.64 31.67 -3.81
N TYR A 331 4.17 31.26 -5.00
CA TYR A 331 2.88 31.69 -5.55
C TYR A 331 1.67 31.09 -4.83
N VAL A 332 1.86 30.01 -4.06
CA VAL A 332 0.80 29.37 -3.26
C VAL A 332 0.89 29.83 -1.80
N GLU A 333 2.10 29.94 -1.26
CA GLU A 333 2.34 30.32 0.14
C GLU A 333 2.16 31.82 0.40
N GLY A 334 1.91 32.62 -0.64
CA GLY A 334 1.77 34.08 -0.53
C GLY A 334 3.10 34.79 -0.24
N VAL A 335 4.23 34.08 -0.30
CA VAL A 335 5.58 34.62 -0.14
C VAL A 335 6.08 35.07 -1.51
N VAL A 336 5.46 36.11 -2.06
CA VAL A 336 6.01 36.80 -3.23
C VAL A 336 7.04 37.80 -2.72
N LYS A 337 8.33 37.56 -3.00
CA LYS A 337 9.39 38.56 -2.79
C LYS A 337 9.34 39.64 -3.86
#